data_AF-A0A8J4WSC7-F1
#
_entry.id   AF-A0A8J4WSC7-F1
#
_cell.length_a   1.000
_cell.length_b   1.000
_cell.length_c   1.000
_cell.angle_alpha   90.00
_cell.angle_beta   90.00
_cell.angle_gamma   90.00
#
_symmetry.space_group_name_H-M   'P 1'
#
loop_
_entity.id
_entity.type
_entity.pdbx_description
1 polymer ?
#
loop_
_entity_poly.entity_id
_entity_poly.type
_entity_poly.pdbx_seq_one_letter_code
_entity_poly.pdbx_strand_id
1 'polypeptide(L)'
;GVVRLDISLQDVDIDQCSTDGWFAGTHRCNLTSTECLPIPGHGFVLDKYKCQCKSGFYHPSRVAINGIKRKALSTQDPGGSSLCLPCQEGCVHCKDDTPCMAHGEGYLRIAVLAFQGICMLLDFVSMVLLYHFRRNKSIRASGLVLLEAILFGALLLYFP
;
A
#
# COMPACT_ATOMS: atom_id res chain seq x y z
N GLY A 1 20.89 -48.83 37.23
CA GLY A 1 19.46 -48.70 36.94
C GLY A 1 19.27 -47.80 35.74
N VAL A 2 18.35 -48.13 34.84
CA VAL A 2 17.98 -47.26 33.71
C VAL A 2 16.77 -46.43 34.12
N VAL A 3 16.91 -45.11 34.10
CA VAL A 3 15.79 -44.18 34.27
C VAL A 3 15.17 -43.98 32.89
N ARG A 4 13.89 -44.28 32.76
CA ARG A 4 13.08 -43.92 31.59
C ARG A 4 12.22 -42.73 31.96
N LEU A 5 12.22 -41.73 31.10
CA LEU A 5 11.47 -40.49 31.25
C LEU A 5 10.51 -40.43 30.06
N ASP A 6 9.23 -40.68 30.32
CA ASP A 6 8.18 -40.61 29.31
C ASP A 6 7.60 -39.19 29.31
N ILE A 7 7.79 -38.48 28.19
CA ILE A 7 7.31 -37.12 28.00
C ILE A 7 6.06 -37.20 27.11
N SER A 8 4.95 -36.64 27.58
CA SER A 8 3.72 -36.56 26.78
C SER A 8 3.87 -35.48 25.71
N LEU A 9 4.02 -35.89 24.45
CA LEU A 9 4.21 -35.02 23.28
C LEU A 9 2.88 -34.58 22.63
N GLN A 10 1.73 -34.84 23.26
CA GLN A 10 0.42 -34.57 22.65
C GLN A 10 0.05 -33.08 22.64
N ASP A 11 0.65 -32.28 23.53
CA ASP A 11 0.29 -30.87 23.75
C ASP A 11 1.48 -29.91 23.49
N VAL A 12 2.58 -30.43 22.93
CA VAL A 12 3.78 -29.65 22.62
C VAL A 12 3.86 -29.43 21.11
N ASP A 13 3.62 -28.20 20.69
CA ASP A 13 3.81 -27.79 19.29
C ASP A 13 5.30 -27.58 18.97
N ILE A 14 5.67 -27.83 17.71
CA ILE A 14 7.03 -27.63 17.20
C ILE A 14 7.13 -26.23 16.59
N ASP A 15 8.00 -25.38 17.15
CA ASP A 15 8.33 -24.08 16.56
C ASP A 15 9.61 -24.15 15.71
N GLN A 16 9.43 -24.20 14.39
CA GLN A 16 10.53 -24.19 13.41
C GLN A 16 10.99 -22.77 13.01
N CYS A 17 10.24 -21.75 13.42
CA CYS A 17 10.55 -20.34 13.19
C CYS A 17 11.33 -19.70 14.35
N SER A 18 11.32 -20.34 15.54
CA SER A 18 12.10 -19.95 16.71
C SER A 18 13.61 -19.91 16.42
N THR A 19 14.32 -19.08 17.17
CA THR A 19 15.79 -19.03 17.23
C THR A 19 16.37 -20.06 18.20
N ASP A 20 15.57 -20.55 19.14
CA ASP A 20 15.98 -21.47 20.21
C ASP A 20 15.15 -22.76 20.17
N GLY A 21 15.82 -23.90 20.41
CA GLY A 21 15.20 -25.22 20.46
C GLY A 21 15.75 -26.20 19.41
N TRP A 22 15.39 -27.48 19.53
CA TRP A 22 15.90 -28.56 18.66
C TRP A 22 15.46 -28.43 17.20
N PHE A 23 14.29 -27.82 16.96
CA PHE A 23 13.70 -27.66 15.62
C PHE A 23 13.81 -26.23 15.08
N ALA A 24 14.45 -25.33 15.82
CA ALA A 24 14.70 -23.95 15.42
C ALA A 24 15.43 -23.87 14.07
N GLY A 25 14.99 -22.97 13.19
CA GLY A 25 15.63 -22.73 11.90
C GLY A 25 15.49 -23.84 10.85
N THR A 26 14.64 -24.86 11.09
CA THR A 26 14.41 -25.95 10.11
C THR A 26 13.35 -25.62 9.04
N HIS A 27 12.84 -24.39 9.04
CA HIS A 27 11.87 -23.91 8.05
C HIS A 27 12.48 -23.72 6.65
N ARG A 28 11.63 -23.78 5.62
CA ARG A 28 12.02 -23.65 4.20
C ARG A 28 11.65 -22.29 3.58
N CYS A 29 11.28 -21.33 4.41
CA CYS A 29 10.95 -19.97 3.98
C CYS A 29 12.18 -19.24 3.41
N ASN A 30 11.96 -18.33 2.47
CA ASN A 30 13.02 -17.47 1.92
C ASN A 30 13.27 -16.29 2.88
N LEU A 31 14.41 -16.27 3.57
CA LEU A 31 14.74 -15.22 4.54
C LEU A 31 14.83 -13.81 3.92
N THR A 32 15.01 -13.70 2.61
CA THR A 32 15.12 -12.40 1.93
C THR A 32 13.75 -11.76 1.74
N SER A 33 12.76 -12.51 1.26
CA SER A 33 11.44 -11.99 0.85
C SER A 33 10.26 -12.44 1.72
N THR A 34 10.45 -13.43 2.60
CA THR A 34 9.42 -13.97 3.49
C THR A 34 9.85 -13.99 4.94
N GLU A 35 8.87 -14.09 5.82
CA GLU A 35 8.93 -14.24 7.27
C GLU A 35 8.24 -15.55 7.68
N CYS A 36 8.81 -16.26 8.63
CA CYS A 36 8.31 -17.54 9.12
C CYS A 36 7.36 -17.32 10.30
N LEU A 37 6.16 -17.91 10.24
CA LEU A 37 5.19 -17.86 11.33
C LEU A 37 4.77 -19.28 11.76
N PRO A 38 4.92 -19.64 13.04
CA PRO A 38 4.49 -20.94 13.55
C PRO A 38 2.95 -21.04 13.60
N ILE A 39 2.41 -22.24 13.41
CA ILE A 39 0.97 -22.51 13.49
C ILE A 39 0.71 -23.38 14.73
N PRO A 40 0.18 -22.81 15.83
CA PRO A 40 -0.07 -23.55 17.07
C PRO A 40 -1.31 -24.45 16.98
N GLY A 41 -1.39 -25.44 17.88
CA GLY A 41 -2.56 -26.32 18.05
C GLY A 41 -2.56 -27.55 17.15
N HIS A 42 -1.40 -27.99 16.68
CA HIS A 42 -1.27 -29.16 15.80
C HIS A 42 -0.52 -30.34 16.43
N GLY A 43 -0.04 -30.18 17.66
CA GLY A 43 0.73 -31.19 18.40
C GLY A 43 2.16 -31.34 17.88
N PHE A 44 2.83 -32.43 18.25
CA PHE A 44 4.22 -32.71 17.86
C PHE A 44 4.34 -33.17 16.39
N VAL A 45 3.94 -32.32 15.46
CA VAL A 45 3.99 -32.55 14.01
C VAL A 45 4.89 -31.51 13.37
N LEU A 46 5.84 -31.96 12.55
CA LEU A 46 6.72 -31.08 11.78
C LEU A 46 5.95 -30.37 10.66
N ASP A 47 6.56 -29.34 10.10
CA ASP A 47 6.05 -28.56 8.97
C ASP A 47 4.75 -27.80 9.26
N LYS A 48 4.59 -27.37 10.52
CA LYS A 48 3.47 -26.53 10.99
C LYS A 48 3.88 -25.06 11.08
N TYR A 49 4.31 -24.52 9.95
CA TYR A 49 4.60 -23.10 9.78
C TYR A 49 4.02 -22.58 8.47
N LYS A 50 3.87 -21.26 8.36
CA LYS A 50 3.55 -20.54 7.13
C LYS A 50 4.64 -19.53 6.81
N CYS A 51 4.98 -19.40 5.53
CA CYS A 51 5.84 -18.33 5.04
C CYS A 51 4.96 -17.14 4.61
N GLN A 52 5.07 -16.01 5.30
CA GLN A 52 4.38 -14.77 4.96
C GLN A 52 5.34 -13.83 4.20
N CYS A 53 4.91 -13.19 3.12
CA CYS A 53 5.75 -12.18 2.46
C CYS A 53 6.02 -10.99 3.39
N LYS A 54 7.26 -10.49 3.39
CA LYS A 54 7.65 -9.28 4.14
C LYS A 54 6.95 -8.04 3.57
N SER A 55 6.88 -6.96 4.36
CA SER A 55 6.46 -5.65 3.89
C SER A 55 7.28 -5.23 2.66
N GLY A 56 6.61 -4.66 1.65
CA GLY A 56 7.23 -4.37 0.36
C GLY A 56 7.39 -5.59 -0.57
N PHE A 57 6.84 -6.76 -0.20
CA PHE A 57 6.73 -7.91 -1.09
C PHE A 57 5.28 -8.42 -1.13
N TYR A 58 4.87 -8.93 -2.29
CA TYR A 58 3.56 -9.56 -2.46
C TYR A 58 3.68 -10.97 -3.01
N HIS A 59 2.68 -11.79 -2.69
CA HIS A 59 2.54 -13.12 -3.26
C HIS A 59 1.75 -12.99 -4.56
N PRO A 60 2.28 -13.37 -5.73
CA PRO A 60 1.50 -13.37 -6.97
C PRO A 60 0.36 -14.38 -6.82
N SER A 61 -0.83 -13.87 -6.52
CA SER A 61 -2.02 -14.69 -6.46
C SER A 61 -2.34 -15.15 -7.89
N ARG A 62 -2.75 -16.42 -8.06
CA ARG A 62 -3.15 -16.99 -9.35
C ARG A 62 -4.47 -16.35 -9.83
N VAL A 63 -4.50 -15.05 -10.09
CA VAL A 63 -5.58 -14.49 -10.90
C VAL A 63 -5.32 -14.98 -12.30
N ALA A 64 -6.19 -15.90 -12.75
CA ALA A 64 -6.12 -16.50 -14.06
C ALA A 64 -6.23 -15.42 -15.14
N ILE A 65 -5.09 -14.88 -15.58
CA ILE A 65 -5.00 -14.19 -16.86
C ILE A 65 -5.28 -15.28 -17.91
N ASN A 66 -6.45 -15.19 -18.53
CA ASN A 66 -6.92 -16.07 -19.58
C ASN A 66 -5.79 -16.47 -20.54
N GLY A 67 -5.46 -17.77 -20.59
CA GLY A 67 -4.87 -18.38 -21.79
C GLY A 67 -3.71 -19.36 -21.60
N ILE A 68 -2.88 -19.28 -20.55
CA ILE A 68 -1.72 -20.19 -20.42
C ILE A 68 -1.63 -20.73 -19.00
N LYS A 69 -2.25 -21.90 -18.77
CA LYS A 69 -2.08 -22.67 -17.53
C LYS A 69 -0.65 -23.19 -17.42
N ARG A 70 0.29 -22.37 -16.93
CA ARG A 70 1.48 -22.92 -16.27
C ARG A 70 1.04 -23.47 -14.91
N LYS A 71 1.00 -24.80 -14.79
CA LYS A 71 0.84 -25.52 -13.52
C LYS A 71 2.05 -25.25 -12.60
N ALA A 72 2.15 -24.06 -12.02
CA ALA A 72 2.82 -23.86 -10.74
C ALA A 72 1.88 -24.30 -9.59
N LEU A 73 1.68 -25.62 -9.50
CA LEU A 73 1.45 -26.36 -8.27
C LEU A 73 0.99 -25.48 -7.07
N SER A 74 -0.33 -25.25 -6.92
CA SER A 74 -0.89 -25.02 -5.59
C SER A 74 -0.95 -26.36 -4.88
N THR A 75 0.21 -26.89 -4.49
CA THR A 75 0.25 -27.75 -3.32
C THR A 75 0.29 -26.80 -2.15
N GLN A 76 -0.56 -27.05 -1.15
CA GLN A 76 -0.22 -26.74 0.24
C GLN A 76 1.05 -27.54 0.57
N ASP A 77 2.17 -27.16 -0.03
CA ASP A 77 3.48 -27.73 0.25
C ASP A 77 4.06 -26.81 1.32
N PRO A 78 4.26 -27.30 2.55
CA PRO A 78 4.90 -26.54 3.62
C PRO A 78 6.33 -26.12 3.26
N GLY A 79 6.88 -26.61 2.15
CA GLY A 79 8.26 -26.39 1.73
C GLY A 79 8.48 -25.91 0.30
N GLY A 80 7.43 -25.53 -0.42
CA GLY A 80 7.56 -24.95 -1.75
C GLY A 80 7.81 -23.46 -1.64
N SER A 81 9.05 -23.00 -1.89
CA SER A 81 9.43 -21.58 -1.89
C SER A 81 8.47 -20.72 -2.72
N SER A 82 7.45 -20.15 -2.07
CA SER A 82 6.59 -19.14 -2.66
C SER A 82 7.42 -17.87 -2.83
N LEU A 83 7.99 -17.68 -4.01
CA LEU A 83 8.82 -16.52 -4.31
C LEU A 83 7.93 -15.27 -4.30
N CYS A 84 8.05 -14.45 -3.26
CA CYS A 84 7.39 -13.15 -3.21
C CYS A 84 8.13 -12.17 -4.12
N LEU A 85 7.37 -11.32 -4.80
CA LEU A 85 7.86 -10.28 -5.71
C LEU A 85 7.90 -8.94 -4.98
N PRO A 86 8.88 -8.06 -5.28
CA PRO A 86 8.94 -6.73 -4.69
C PRO A 86 7.77 -5.85 -5.15
N CYS A 87 7.25 -5.02 -4.25
CA CYS A 87 6.30 -3.95 -4.56
C CYS A 87 7.02 -2.79 -5.27
N GLN A 88 6.24 -1.92 -5.91
CA GLN A 88 6.75 -0.68 -6.51
C GLN A 88 7.24 0.31 -5.43
N GLU A 89 8.23 1.13 -5.78
CA GLU A 89 8.85 2.11 -4.87
C GLU A 89 7.78 3.04 -4.26
N GLY A 90 7.82 3.19 -2.92
CA GLY A 90 6.89 4.03 -2.16
C GLY A 90 5.71 3.28 -1.54
N CYS A 91 5.65 1.95 -1.61
CA CYS A 91 4.51 1.17 -1.11
C CYS A 91 4.88 0.07 -0.12
N VAL A 92 4.21 0.11 1.03
CA VAL A 92 4.44 -0.81 2.16
C VAL A 92 3.66 -2.12 1.99
N HIS A 93 2.44 -2.04 1.46
CA HIS A 93 1.58 -3.19 1.19
C HIS A 93 1.02 -3.11 -0.23
N CYS A 94 1.30 -4.14 -1.04
CA CYS A 94 0.71 -4.31 -2.36
C CYS A 94 0.07 -5.70 -2.45
N LYS A 95 -1.04 -5.79 -3.19
CA LYS A 95 -1.79 -7.05 -3.35
C LYS A 95 -1.43 -7.77 -4.65
N ASP A 96 -1.06 -7.01 -5.67
CA ASP A 96 -0.62 -7.44 -7.01
C ASP A 96 0.30 -6.35 -7.61
N ASP A 97 0.78 -6.52 -8.85
CA ASP A 97 1.48 -5.48 -9.66
C ASP A 97 0.65 -4.20 -9.91
N THR A 98 -0.58 -4.14 -9.39
CA THR A 98 -1.39 -2.93 -9.43
C THR A 98 -0.64 -1.77 -8.75
N PRO A 99 -0.54 -0.59 -9.41
CA PRO A 99 0.08 0.56 -8.81
C PRO A 99 -0.68 0.90 -7.55
N CYS A 100 -0.03 0.72 -6.41
CA CYS A 100 -0.45 1.35 -5.18
C CYS A 100 -0.57 2.84 -5.47
N MET A 101 -1.76 3.40 -5.26
CA MET A 101 -2.02 4.82 -5.43
C MET A 101 -1.08 5.56 -4.48
N ALA A 102 0.06 5.99 -5.02
CA ALA A 102 1.11 6.64 -4.28
C ALA A 102 0.50 7.86 -3.59
N HIS A 103 0.66 7.91 -2.27
CA HIS A 103 0.25 9.01 -1.41
C HIS A 103 0.99 10.34 -1.71
N GLY A 104 1.75 10.41 -2.82
CA GLY A 104 2.53 11.57 -3.26
C GLY A 104 1.81 12.50 -4.25
N GLU A 105 0.81 12.00 -5.01
CA GLU A 105 0.06 12.82 -5.98
C GLU A 105 -1.09 13.63 -5.34
N GLY A 106 -1.40 13.35 -4.07
CA GLY A 106 -2.49 14.02 -3.35
C GLY A 106 -2.13 15.46 -2.96
N TYR A 107 -0.90 15.72 -2.52
CA TYR A 107 -0.52 17.03 -1.97
C TYR A 107 -0.53 18.13 -3.03
N LEU A 108 0.01 17.87 -4.22
CA LEU A 108 0.02 18.83 -5.32
C LEU A 108 -1.41 19.13 -5.79
N ARG A 109 -2.24 18.08 -5.95
CA ARG A 109 -3.66 18.23 -6.33
C ARG A 109 -4.46 18.99 -5.27
N ILE A 110 -4.26 18.70 -3.98
CA ILE A 110 -4.92 19.41 -2.88
C ILE A 110 -4.45 20.88 -2.83
N ALA A 111 -3.16 21.15 -3.04
CA ALA A 111 -2.63 22.51 -3.08
C ALA A 111 -3.22 23.32 -4.25
N VAL A 112 -3.28 22.73 -5.45
CA VAL A 112 -3.89 23.35 -6.63
C VAL A 112 -5.39 23.60 -6.41
N LEU A 113 -6.14 22.62 -5.88
CA LEU A 113 -7.56 22.77 -5.59
C LEU A 113 -7.83 23.86 -4.53
N ALA A 114 -7.00 23.93 -3.48
CA ALA A 114 -7.11 24.95 -2.45
C ALA A 114 -6.85 26.35 -3.01
N PHE A 115 -5.78 26.51 -3.79
CA PHE A 115 -5.45 27.78 -4.43
C PHE A 115 -6.54 28.22 -5.40
N GLN A 116 -7.03 27.30 -6.24
CA GLN A 116 -8.15 27.55 -7.16
C GLN A 116 -9.40 28.03 -6.42
N GLY A 117 -9.75 27.38 -5.30
CA GLY A 117 -10.89 27.77 -4.47
C GLY A 117 -10.74 29.18 -3.87
N ILE A 118 -9.53 29.54 -3.43
CA ILE A 118 -9.23 30.89 -2.91
C ILE A 118 -9.39 31.94 -4.00
N CYS A 119 -8.84 31.71 -5.20
CA CYS A 119 -9.00 32.62 -6.34
C CYS A 119 -10.48 32.84 -6.70
N MET A 120 -11.26 31.76 -6.81
CA MET A 120 -12.71 31.85 -7.07
C MET A 120 -13.45 32.67 -6.01
N LEU A 121 -13.08 32.53 -4.73
CA LEU A 121 -13.69 33.30 -3.64
C LEU A 121 -13.33 34.79 -3.71
N LEU A 122 -12.08 35.12 -4.02
CA LEU A 122 -11.63 36.51 -4.19
C LEU A 122 -12.33 37.19 -5.38
N ASP A 123 -12.57 36.46 -6.47
CA ASP A 123 -13.34 36.95 -7.62
C ASP A 123 -14.79 37.24 -7.24
N PHE A 124 -15.43 36.33 -6.49
CA PHE A 124 -16.79 36.53 -6.01
C PHE A 124 -16.90 37.76 -5.08
N VAL A 125 -15.96 37.90 -4.14
CA VAL A 125 -15.91 39.08 -3.25
C VAL A 125 -15.68 40.35 -4.06
N SER A 126 -14.75 40.34 -5.01
CA SER A 126 -14.49 41.47 -5.90
C SER A 126 -15.73 41.83 -6.72
N MET A 127 -16.48 40.85 -7.24
CA MET A 127 -17.75 41.06 -7.94
C MET A 127 -18.78 41.73 -7.04
N VAL A 128 -18.96 41.26 -5.81
CA VAL A 128 -19.89 41.84 -4.83
C VAL A 128 -19.49 43.27 -4.45
N LEU A 129 -18.20 43.51 -4.19
CA LEU A 129 -17.67 44.84 -3.90
C LEU A 129 -17.87 45.79 -5.09
N LEU A 130 -17.57 45.34 -6.31
CA LEU A 130 -17.81 46.10 -7.53
C LEU A 130 -19.29 46.36 -7.75
N TYR A 131 -20.18 45.41 -7.44
CA TYR A 131 -21.62 45.61 -7.52
C TYR A 131 -22.09 46.69 -6.52
N HIS A 132 -21.58 46.62 -5.29
CA HIS A 132 -21.90 47.60 -4.23
C HIS A 132 -21.33 48.99 -4.55
N PHE A 133 -20.11 49.06 -5.08
CA PHE A 133 -19.50 50.31 -5.52
C PHE A 133 -20.15 50.85 -6.79
N ARG A 134 -20.50 50.01 -7.78
CA ARG A 134 -21.29 50.44 -8.95
C ARG A 134 -22.62 51.04 -8.54
N ARG A 135 -23.25 50.52 -7.48
CA ARG A 135 -24.46 51.09 -6.90
C ARG A 135 -24.22 52.47 -6.26
N ASN A 136 -23.01 52.74 -5.75
CA ASN A 136 -22.67 53.96 -5.01
C ASN A 136 -21.83 55.01 -5.80
N LYS A 137 -21.14 54.66 -6.90
CA LYS A 137 -20.49 55.55 -7.90
C LYS A 137 -19.75 54.72 -8.98
N SER A 138 -19.91 55.10 -10.25
CA SER A 138 -19.37 54.39 -11.43
C SER A 138 -17.83 54.50 -11.56
N ILE A 139 -17.13 53.37 -11.49
CA ILE A 139 -15.68 53.29 -11.81
C ILE A 139 -15.44 52.27 -12.93
N ARG A 140 -14.68 52.69 -13.93
CA ARG A 140 -14.34 51.99 -15.18
C ARG A 140 -12.87 51.53 -15.13
N ALA A 141 -12.63 50.39 -14.50
CA ALA A 141 -11.32 49.69 -14.52
C ALA A 141 -11.44 48.15 -14.38
N SER A 142 -12.67 47.63 -14.29
CA SER A 142 -12.97 46.25 -13.87
C SER A 142 -12.54 45.13 -14.83
N GLY A 143 -12.24 45.45 -16.10
CA GLY A 143 -11.89 44.43 -17.10
C GLY A 143 -10.49 43.86 -16.94
N LEU A 144 -9.56 44.62 -16.35
CA LEU A 144 -8.16 44.20 -16.22
C LEU A 144 -7.97 43.14 -15.13
N VAL A 145 -8.67 43.30 -14.00
CA VAL A 145 -8.64 42.33 -12.88
C VAL A 145 -9.22 40.97 -13.31
N LEU A 146 -10.32 41.00 -14.07
CA LEU A 146 -10.94 39.79 -14.61
C LEU A 146 -10.02 39.08 -15.62
N LEU A 147 -9.33 39.85 -16.47
CA LEU A 147 -8.40 39.30 -17.47
C LEU A 147 -7.19 38.62 -16.80
N GLU A 148 -6.63 39.25 -15.77
CA GLU A 148 -5.48 38.73 -15.02
C GLU A 148 -5.81 37.43 -14.29
N ALA A 149 -7.01 37.34 -13.68
CA ALA A 149 -7.48 36.13 -12.99
C ALA A 149 -7.67 34.94 -13.95
N ILE A 150 -8.25 35.17 -15.13
CA ILE A 150 -8.43 34.12 -16.16
C ILE A 150 -7.07 33.63 -16.67
N LEU A 151 -6.12 34.54 -16.90
CA LEU A 151 -4.78 34.19 -17.36
C LEU A 151 -4.02 33.36 -16.31
N PHE A 152 -4.16 33.70 -15.03
CA PHE A 152 -3.53 32.95 -13.93
C PHE A 152 -4.12 31.53 -13.78
N GLY A 153 -5.44 31.40 -13.86
CA GLY A 153 -6.11 30.10 -13.86
C GLY A 153 -5.71 29.22 -15.05
N ALA A 154 -5.52 29.82 -16.24
CA ALA A 154 -5.05 29.11 -17.42
C ALA A 154 -3.60 28.62 -17.29
N LEU A 155 -2.71 29.39 -16.67
CA LEU A 155 -1.33 29.00 -16.43
C LEU A 155 -1.21 27.81 -15.47
N LEU A 156 -2.01 27.80 -14.40
CA LEU A 156 -2.01 26.69 -13.43
C LEU A 156 -2.59 25.38 -13.98
N LEU A 157 -3.54 25.47 -14.91
CA LEU A 157 -4.06 24.30 -15.62
C LEU A 157 -3.05 23.70 -16.60
N TYR A 158 -2.08 24.50 -17.07
CA TYR A 158 -1.13 24.11 -18.09
C TYR A 158 0.21 23.59 -17.53
N PHE A 159 0.50 23.86 -16.26
CA PHE A 159 1.65 23.33 -15.55
C PHE A 159 1.19 22.28 -14.51
N PRO A 160 1.21 20.98 -14.86
CA PRO A 160 0.88 19.90 -13.94
C PRO A 160 1.91 19.72 -12.82
#